data_AF-A0A106BWS8-F1
#
_entry.id   AF-A0A106BWS8-F1
#
_cell.length_a   1.000
_cell.length_b   1.000
_cell.length_c   1.000
_cell.angle_alpha   90.00
_cell.angle_beta   90.00
_cell.angle_gamma   90.00
#
_symmetry.space_group_name_H-M   'P 1'
#
loop_
_entity.id
_entity.type
_entity.pdbx_description
1 polymer ?
#
loop_
_entity_poly.entity_id
_entity_poly.type
_entity_poly.pdbx_seq_one_letter_code
_entity_poly.pdbx_strand_id
1 'polypeptide(L)'
;MKAKLIAFAAAATLAMGVSSVWAQGALHQGEVLDTMNGGGYTYVQLKEADKTYWAAGPQTEVAKGDKVEVSEQMWMSDFKSSSLNRTFDKIMFVGNINKK
;
A
#
# COMPACT_ATOMS: atom_id res chain seq x y z
N MET A 1 -19.85 -10.45 57.85
CA MET A 1 -18.40 -10.45 57.60
C MET A 1 -18.15 -11.36 56.41
N LYS A 2 -17.68 -10.81 55.28
CA LYS A 2 -17.47 -11.58 54.03
C LYS A 2 -16.02 -12.02 53.98
N ALA A 3 -15.77 -13.33 53.90
CA ALA A 3 -14.46 -13.89 53.61
C ALA A 3 -14.58 -14.88 52.44
N LYS A 4 -13.81 -14.53 51.40
CA LYS A 4 -13.27 -15.27 50.24
C LYS A 4 -13.58 -16.77 50.10
N LEU A 5 -13.76 -17.19 48.85
CA LEU A 5 -13.02 -18.32 48.26
C LEU A 5 -13.04 -18.23 46.72
N ILE A 6 -11.88 -18.51 46.14
CA ILE A 6 -11.52 -18.47 44.72
C ILE A 6 -11.84 -19.84 44.11
N ALA A 7 -12.33 -19.89 42.87
CA ALA A 7 -12.01 -21.00 41.95
C ALA A 7 -12.16 -20.58 40.49
N PHE A 8 -11.04 -20.71 39.77
CA PHE A 8 -10.91 -20.69 38.32
C PHE A 8 -11.73 -21.82 37.69
N ALA A 9 -12.42 -21.54 36.58
CA ALA A 9 -12.68 -22.55 35.55
C ALA A 9 -12.77 -21.86 34.20
N ALA A 10 -11.72 -22.05 33.41
CA ALA A 10 -11.63 -21.66 32.01
C ALA A 10 -12.53 -22.59 31.17
N ALA A 11 -13.27 -22.01 30.23
CA ALA A 11 -13.78 -22.73 29.08
C ALA A 11 -13.40 -21.91 27.84
N ALA A 12 -12.28 -22.30 27.23
CA ALA A 12 -11.76 -21.69 26.02
C ALA A 12 -12.69 -21.98 24.84
N THR A 13 -13.18 -20.91 24.23
CA THR A 13 -13.90 -20.88 22.95
C THR A 13 -12.98 -21.32 21.81
N LEU A 14 -13.23 -22.48 21.21
CA LEU A 14 -12.67 -22.86 19.92
C LEU A 14 -13.61 -22.37 18.80
N ALA A 15 -13.46 -21.11 18.42
CA ALA A 15 -13.94 -20.63 17.13
C ALA A 15 -12.81 -20.83 16.11
N MET A 16 -12.78 -22.00 15.46
CA MET A 16 -12.02 -22.19 14.24
C MET A 16 -12.82 -21.56 13.10
N GLY A 17 -12.38 -20.41 12.60
CA GLY A 17 -13.00 -19.79 11.43
C GLY A 17 -12.48 -18.37 11.17
N VAL A 18 -11.90 -18.19 9.98
CA VAL A 18 -11.45 -16.95 9.31
C VAL A 18 -10.27 -16.23 10.01
N SER A 19 -9.17 -15.84 9.37
CA SER A 19 -8.98 -15.40 7.99
C SER A 19 -7.50 -15.51 7.64
N SER A 20 -7.11 -16.46 6.80
CA SER A 20 -5.93 -16.26 5.95
C SER A 20 -6.41 -15.62 4.65
N VAL A 21 -6.88 -14.36 4.76
CA VAL A 21 -6.73 -13.44 3.64
C VAL A 21 -5.24 -13.14 3.63
N TRP A 22 -4.51 -13.98 2.90
CA TRP A 22 -3.14 -13.71 2.51
C TRP A 22 -3.11 -12.31 1.91
N ALA A 23 -2.03 -11.57 2.21
CA ALA A 23 -1.85 -10.17 1.87
C ALA A 23 -1.90 -9.92 0.34
N GLN A 24 -3.09 -9.91 -0.25
CA GLN A 24 -3.33 -9.12 -1.44
C GLN A 24 -3.38 -7.68 -0.95
N GLY A 25 -2.30 -6.94 -1.18
CA GLY A 25 -2.24 -5.54 -0.79
C GLY A 25 -3.38 -4.73 -1.39
N ALA A 26 -3.72 -3.63 -0.75
CA ALA A 26 -4.86 -2.81 -1.13
C ALA A 26 -4.76 -2.34 -2.59
N LEU A 27 -5.89 -2.34 -3.29
CA LEU A 27 -5.99 -1.71 -4.61
C LEU A 27 -6.29 -0.22 -4.41
N HIS A 28 -5.56 0.61 -5.13
CA HIS A 28 -5.73 2.05 -5.15
C HIS A 28 -6.05 2.53 -6.55
N GLN A 29 -6.97 3.47 -6.69
CA GLN A 29 -7.33 4.03 -7.99
C GLN A 29 -7.26 5.56 -7.94
N GLY A 30 -6.62 6.17 -8.94
CA GLY A 30 -6.44 7.61 -8.97
C GLY A 30 -6.08 8.15 -10.34
N GLU A 31 -6.04 9.48 -10.42
CA GLU A 31 -5.53 10.21 -11.58
C GLU A 31 -4.02 10.46 -11.43
N VAL A 32 -3.26 10.25 -12.49
CA VAL A 32 -1.83 10.57 -12.56
C VAL A 32 -1.65 12.08 -12.70
N LEU A 33 -1.14 12.73 -11.66
CA LEU A 33 -0.81 14.15 -11.69
C LEU A 33 0.56 14.44 -12.33
N ASP A 34 1.50 13.50 -12.17
CA ASP A 34 2.85 13.55 -12.72
C ASP A 34 3.42 12.14 -12.86
N THR A 35 4.37 11.95 -13.78
CA THR A 35 5.00 10.64 -14.03
C THR A 35 6.44 10.77 -14.52
N MET A 36 7.27 9.81 -14.14
CA MET A 36 8.66 9.71 -14.58
C MET A 36 9.13 8.25 -14.58
N ASN A 37 10.06 7.93 -15.48
CA ASN A 37 10.68 6.61 -15.56
C ASN A 37 12.14 6.67 -15.11
N GLY A 38 12.60 5.65 -14.40
CA GLY A 38 13.99 5.57 -13.97
C GLY A 38 14.35 4.25 -13.28
N GLY A 39 15.51 3.68 -13.63
CA GLY A 39 16.00 2.45 -12.98
C GLY A 39 15.12 1.22 -13.19
N GLY A 40 14.34 1.16 -14.28
CA GLY A 40 13.41 0.06 -14.57
C GLY A 40 12.02 0.20 -13.93
N TYR A 41 11.73 1.35 -13.31
CA TYR A 41 10.45 1.65 -12.67
C TYR A 41 9.76 2.84 -13.33
N THR A 42 8.44 2.86 -13.19
CA THR A 42 7.60 4.03 -13.43
C THR A 42 7.11 4.57 -12.09
N TYR A 43 7.30 5.86 -11.90
CA TYR A 43 6.91 6.60 -10.72
C TYR A 43 5.73 7.49 -11.10
N VAL A 44 4.61 7.35 -10.38
CA VAL A 44 3.40 8.13 -10.61
C VAL A 44 3.02 8.88 -9.34
N GLN A 45 2.72 10.17 -9.47
CA GLN A 45 2.05 10.91 -8.42
C GLN A 45 0.55 10.73 -8.62
N LEU A 46 -0.10 10.00 -7.73
CA LEU A 46 -1.52 9.69 -7.81
C LEU A 46 -2.33 10.65 -6.94
N LYS A 47 -3.45 11.11 -7.50
CA LYS A 47 -4.53 11.72 -6.76
C LYS A 47 -5.65 10.70 -6.59
N GLU A 48 -5.83 10.23 -5.36
CA GLU A 48 -6.91 9.34 -4.95
C GLU A 48 -7.78 10.06 -3.92
N ALA A 49 -8.98 10.46 -4.34
CA ALA A 49 -9.86 11.34 -3.56
C ALA A 49 -9.11 12.60 -3.07
N ASP A 50 -8.99 12.78 -1.75
CA ASP A 50 -8.30 13.91 -1.11
C ASP A 50 -6.82 13.63 -0.79
N LYS A 51 -6.30 12.46 -1.19
CA LYS A 51 -4.90 12.06 -0.95
C LYS A 51 -4.08 12.20 -2.22
N THR A 52 -2.88 12.74 -2.07
CA THR A 52 -1.87 12.76 -3.13
C THR A 52 -0.60 12.10 -2.62
N TYR A 53 -0.10 11.10 -3.33
CA TYR A 53 1.10 10.35 -2.95
C TYR A 53 1.84 9.81 -4.17
N TRP A 54 3.11 9.46 -3.98
CA TRP A 54 3.90 8.79 -5.01
C TRP A 54 3.73 7.28 -4.92
N ALA A 55 3.63 6.61 -6.06
CA ALA A 55 3.75 5.18 -6.19
C ALA A 55 4.82 4.82 -7.23
N ALA A 56 5.55 3.73 -7.01
CA ALA A 56 6.54 3.18 -7.93
C ALA A 56 6.26 1.70 -8.22
N GLY A 57 6.16 1.36 -9.50
CA GLY A 57 5.95 -0.01 -9.97
C GLY A 57 6.85 -0.34 -11.16
N PRO A 58 6.80 -1.58 -11.67
CA PRO A 58 7.49 -1.95 -12.90
C PRO A 58 7.22 -0.96 -14.03
N GLN A 59 8.22 -0.70 -14.88
CA GLN A 59 8.10 0.29 -15.94
C GLN A 59 6.86 0.05 -16.82
N THR A 60 5.99 1.05 -16.87
CA THR A 60 4.67 1.01 -17.51
C THR A 60 4.44 2.32 -18.28
N GLU A 61 3.84 2.24 -19.45
CA GLU A 61 3.46 3.43 -20.22
C GLU A 61 2.22 4.10 -19.62
N VAL A 62 2.41 5.28 -19.04
CA VAL A 62 1.36 6.13 -18.45
C VAL A 62 1.73 7.60 -18.66
N ALA A 63 0.71 8.46 -18.72
CA ALA A 63 0.83 9.89 -18.90
C ALA A 63 0.04 10.66 -17.83
N LYS A 64 0.37 11.95 -17.68
CA LYS A 64 -0.42 12.87 -16.85
C LYS A 64 -1.87 12.93 -17.35
N GLY A 65 -2.81 12.86 -16.42
CA GLY A 65 -4.26 12.82 -16.67
C GLY A 65 -4.82 11.40 -16.84
N ASP A 66 -3.97 10.37 -16.96
CA ASP A 66 -4.45 8.99 -17.01
C ASP A 66 -5.08 8.57 -15.68
N LYS A 67 -6.14 7.77 -15.76
CA LYS A 67 -6.66 7.03 -14.61
C LYS A 67 -5.94 5.69 -14.52
N VAL A 68 -5.44 5.36 -13.34
CA VAL A 68 -4.74 4.09 -13.11
C VAL A 68 -5.24 3.42 -11.84
N GLU A 69 -5.08 2.11 -11.80
CA GLU A 69 -5.20 1.28 -10.61
C GLU A 69 -3.83 0.68 -10.29
N VAL A 70 -3.46 0.69 -9.03
CA VAL A 70 -2.19 0.13 -8.55
C VAL A 70 -2.45 -0.82 -7.39
N SER A 71 -1.64 -1.88 -7.32
CA SER A 71 -1.71 -2.88 -6.25
C SER A 71 -0.63 -2.61 -5.22
N GLU A 72 -1.02 -2.13 -4.03
CA GLU A 72 -0.11 -1.84 -2.92
C GLU A 72 0.71 -3.10 -2.59
N GLN A 73 2.01 -2.91 -2.36
CA GLN A 73 2.86 -3.95 -1.78
C GLN A 73 3.43 -3.48 -0.46
N MET A 74 4.04 -2.29 -0.45
CA MET A 74 4.59 -1.70 0.76
C MET A 74 4.76 -0.19 0.65
N TRP A 75 4.77 0.49 1.79
CA TRP A 75 5.14 1.89 1.90
C TRP A 75 6.56 2.04 2.40
N MET A 76 7.32 2.93 1.79
CA MET A 76 8.64 3.35 2.24
C MET A 76 8.64 4.84 2.56
N SER A 77 9.42 5.23 3.57
CA SER A 77 9.69 6.63 3.89
C SER A 77 11.15 6.94 3.55
N ASP A 78 11.45 8.21 3.28
CA ASP A 78 12.80 8.72 2.97
C ASP A 78 13.50 7.93 1.84
N PHE A 79 12.73 7.50 0.84
CA PHE A 79 13.25 6.67 -0.25
C PHE A 79 14.06 7.52 -1.23
N LYS A 80 15.35 7.24 -1.36
CA LYS A 80 16.24 7.88 -2.34
C LYS A 80 16.32 7.06 -3.62
N SER A 81 15.82 7.61 -4.72
CA SER A 81 16.01 7.08 -6.07
C SER A 81 17.29 7.65 -6.69
N SER A 82 18.31 6.81 -6.84
CA SER A 82 19.56 7.21 -7.49
C SER A 82 19.38 7.49 -8.99
N SER A 83 18.47 6.79 -9.67
CA SER A 83 18.22 6.97 -11.11
C SER A 83 17.52 8.29 -11.43
N LEU A 84 16.69 8.80 -10.51
CA LEU A 84 16.01 10.08 -10.64
C LEU A 84 16.75 11.22 -9.93
N ASN A 85 17.85 10.92 -9.21
CA ASN A 85 18.53 11.84 -8.31
C ASN A 85 17.54 12.59 -7.39
N ARG A 86 16.58 11.86 -6.80
CA ARG A 86 15.46 12.40 -6.03
C ARG A 86 15.21 11.59 -4.77
N THR A 87 14.84 12.26 -3.70
CA THR A 87 14.32 11.62 -2.48
C THR A 87 12.81 11.84 -2.38
N PHE A 88 12.10 10.81 -1.96
CA PHE A 88 10.67 10.84 -1.68
C PHE A 88 10.45 10.67 -0.18
N ASP A 89 9.79 11.64 0.46
CA ASP A 89 9.46 11.57 1.89
C ASP A 89 8.64 10.31 2.20
N LYS A 90 7.70 9.97 1.31
CA LYS A 90 6.94 8.72 1.35
C LYS A 90 6.59 8.26 -0.06
N ILE A 91 6.75 6.97 -0.33
CA ILE A 91 6.40 6.34 -1.61
C ILE A 91 5.80 4.95 -1.39
N MET A 92 4.82 4.60 -2.22
CA MET A 92 4.21 3.27 -2.23
C MET A 92 4.84 2.42 -3.34
N PHE A 93 5.46 1.31 -2.99
CA PHE A 93 5.85 0.31 -3.98
C PHE A 93 4.65 -0.57 -4.32
N VAL A 94 4.45 -0.79 -5.62
CA VAL A 94 3.28 -1.49 -6.15
C VAL A 94 3.70 -2.64 -7.05
N GLY A 95 2.89 -3.69 -7.08
CA GLY A 95 3.15 -4.87 -7.91
C GLY A 95 2.94 -4.59 -9.40
N ASN A 96 2.01 -3.69 -9.72
CA ASN A 96 1.64 -3.33 -11.08
C ASN A 96 0.97 -1.95 -11.12
N ILE A 97 1.03 -1.31 -12.29
CA ILE A 97 0.30 -0.08 -12.63
C ILE A 97 -0.57 -0.41 -13.84
N ASN A 98 -1.89 -0.40 -13.66
CA ASN A 98 -2.84 -0.71 -14.72
C ASN A 98 -3.57 0.57 -15.15
N LYS A 99 -3.41 0.99 -16.40
CA LYS A 99 -4.21 2.07 -16.98
C LYS A 99 -5.67 1.62 -17.15
N LYS A 100 -6.63 2.48 -16.77
CA LYS A 100 -8.08 2.24 -16.86
C LYS A 100 -8.69 2.97 -18.05
#